data_AF-A0A212CTG9-F1
#
_entry.id   AF-A0A212CTG9-F1
#
_cell.length_a   1.000
_cell.length_b   1.000
_cell.length_c   1.000
_cell.angle_alpha   90.00
_cell.angle_beta   90.00
_cell.angle_gamma   90.00
#
_symmetry.space_group_name_H-M   'P 1'
#
loop_
_entity.id
_entity.type
_entity.pdbx_description
1 polymer ?
#
loop_
_entity_poly.entity_id
_entity_poly.type
_entity_poly.pdbx_seq_one_letter_code
_entity_poly.pdbx_strand_id
1 'polypeptide(L)' 'VEEALTIKNTDIAKELCLPPVKLHCSMLAEDAIKAALADYKLKQEPKTGEAEK' A
#
# COMPACT_ATOMS: atom_id res chain seq x y z
N VAL A 1 -0.18 -7.84 -9.46
CA VAL A 1 0.06 -6.43 -9.07
C VAL A 1 -1.25 -5.66 -8.95
N GLU A 2 -2.19 -5.82 -9.89
CA GLU A 2 -3.46 -5.08 -9.85
C GLU A 2 -4.32 -5.39 -8.62
N GLU A 3 -4.45 -6.66 -8.21
CA GLU A 3 -5.16 -7.01 -6.96
C GLU A 3 -4.60 -6.29 -5.73
N ALA A 4 -3.27 -6.16 -5.64
CA ALA A 4 -2.63 -5.52 -4.50
C ALA A 4 -2.93 -4.01 -4.39
N LEU A 5 -3.29 -3.35 -5.49
CA LEU A 5 -3.75 -1.95 -5.50
C LEU A 5 -5.19 -1.80 -5.02
N THR A 6 -5.98 -2.86 -5.11
CA THR A 6 -7.40 -2.85 -4.70
C THR A 6 -7.60 -3.15 -3.22
N ILE A 7 -6.55 -3.60 -2.52
CA ILE A 7 -6.56 -3.87 -1.07
C ILE A 7 -6.84 -2.56 -0.33
N LYS A 8 -7.87 -2.57 0.52
CA LYS A 8 -8.22 -1.44 1.39
C LYS A 8 -7.92 -1.77 2.84
N ASN A 9 -7.75 -0.74 3.67
CA ASN A 9 -7.63 -0.90 5.13
C ASN A 9 -8.78 -1.71 5.73
N THR A 10 -9.97 -1.66 5.13
CA THR A 10 -11.15 -2.42 5.57
C THR A 10 -10.94 -3.93 5.44
N ASP A 11 -10.28 -4.38 4.38
CA ASP A 11 -9.98 -5.79 4.16
C ASP A 11 -8.91 -6.26 5.15
N ILE A 12 -7.88 -5.42 5.35
CA ILE A 12 -6.80 -5.66 6.32
C ILE A 12 -7.35 -5.74 7.74
N ALA A 13 -8.22 -4.80 8.13
CA ALA A 13 -8.82 -4.74 9.46
C ALA A 13 -9.78 -5.91 9.72
N LYS A 14 -10.49 -6.36 8.68
CA LYS A 14 -11.42 -7.49 8.77
C LYS A 14 -10.68 -8.81 8.98
N GLU A 15 -9.60 -9.07 8.25
CA GLU A 15 -8.82 -10.30 8.41
C GLU A 15 -8.04 -10.34 9.73
N LEU A 16 -7.59 -9.19 10.21
CA LEU A 16 -6.88 -9.08 11.48
C LEU A 16 -7.82 -8.89 12.69
N CYS A 17 -9.14 -8.88 12.48
CA CYS A 17 -10.16 -8.63 13.50
C CYS A 17 -9.83 -7.40 14.37
N LEU A 18 -9.38 -6.31 13.73
CA LEU A 18 -8.92 -5.14 14.47
C LEU A 18 -10.10 -4.42 15.13
N PRO A 19 -10.03 -4.15 16.45
CA PRO A 19 -11.00 -3.29 17.11
C PRO A 19 -10.90 -1.86 16.58
N PRO A 20 -11.97 -1.05 16.66
CA PRO A 20 -12.04 0.28 16.05
C PRO A 20 -10.91 1.23 16.49
N VAL A 21 -10.38 1.07 17.70
CA VAL A 21 -9.25 1.85 18.22
C VAL A 21 -7.91 1.59 17.53
N LYS A 22 -7.76 0.44 16.84
CA LYS A 22 -6.53 0.04 16.13
C LYS A 22 -6.62 0.16 14.60
N LEU A 23 -7.64 0.84 14.07
CA LEU A 23 -7.81 1.07 12.63
C LEU A 23 -6.66 1.91 11.99
N HIS A 24 -5.97 2.72 12.78
CA HIS A 24 -4.79 3.45 12.29
C HIS A 24 -3.70 2.50 11.78
N CYS A 25 -3.56 1.30 12.36
CA CYS A 25 -2.59 0.31 11.91
C CYS A 25 -2.93 -0.21 10.50
N SER A 26 -4.22 -0.41 10.21
CA SER A 26 -4.68 -0.83 8.88
C SER A 26 -4.56 0.28 7.83
N MET A 27 -4.74 1.54 8.21
CA MET A 27 -4.47 2.67 7.32
C MET A 27 -2.98 2.78 6.99
N LEU A 28 -2.12 2.66 8.00
CA LEU A 28 -0.66 2.68 7.80
C LEU A 28 -0.19 1.52 6.91
N ALA A 29 -0.78 0.34 7.07
CA ALA A 29 -0.50 -0.82 6.23
C ALA A 29 -0.93 -0.60 4.78
N GLU A 30 -2.12 -0.01 4.55
CA GLU A 30 -2.61 0.32 3.21
C GLU A 30 -1.67 1.31 2.50
N ASP A 31 -1.25 2.36 3.18
CA ASP A 31 -0.34 3.37 2.62
C ASP A 31 1.04 2.80 2.28
N ALA A 32 1.59 1.96 3.16
CA ALA A 32 2.86 1.29 2.93
C ALA A 32 2.82 0.37 1.69
N ILE A 33 1.74 -0.38 1.52
CA ILE A 33 1.55 -1.27 0.35
C ILE A 33 1.45 -0.45 -0.93
N LYS A 34 0.69 0.66 -0.94
CA LYS A 34 0.58 1.54 -2.11
C LYS A 34 1.92 2.15 -2.50
N ALA A 35 2.68 2.66 -1.52
CA ALA A 35 4.00 3.23 -1.76
C ALA A 35 4.97 2.18 -2.34
N ALA A 36 4.99 0.97 -1.79
CA ALA A 36 5.83 -0.12 -2.28
C ALA A 36 5.46 -0.55 -3.71
N LEU A 37 4.16 -0.61 -4.04
CA LEU A 37 3.70 -0.94 -5.39
C LEU A 37 4.01 0.17 -6.41
N ALA A 38 3.94 1.43 -6.00
CA ALA A 38 4.34 2.55 -6.84
C ALA A 38 5.85 2.48 -7.16
N ASP A 39 6.70 2.28 -6.14
CA ASP A 39 8.14 2.08 -6.32
C ASP A 39 8.46 0.86 -7.19
N TYR A 40 7.74 -0.24 -6.99
CA TYR A 40 7.89 -1.45 -7.80
C TYR A 40 7.57 -1.19 -9.28
N LYS A 41 6.46 -0.49 -9.58
CA LYS A 41 6.10 -0.12 -10.96
C LYS A 41 7.17 0.75 -11.60
N LEU A 42 7.67 1.76 -10.87
CA LEU A 42 8.75 2.63 -11.34
C LEU A 42 10.04 1.85 -11.67
N LYS A 43 10.35 0.81 -10.88
CA LYS A 43 11.53 -0.05 -11.12
C LYS A 43 11.36 -1.07 -12.24
N GLN A 44 10.13 -1.39 -12.64
CA GLN A 44 9.86 -2.32 -13.73
C GLN A 44 10.02 -1.68 -15.12
N GLU A 45 9.94 -0.35 -15.23
CA GLU A 45 10.26 0.36 -16.48
C GLU A 45 11.78 0.55 -16.60
N PRO A 46 12.43 0.05 -17.66
CA PRO A 46 13.87 0.22 -17.82
C PRO A 46 14.19 1.67 -18.22
N LYS A 47 14.63 2.44 -17.20
CA LYS A 47 15.30 3.75 -17.24
C LYS A 47 14.41 5.01 -17.19
N THR A 48 14.70 5.85 -16.19
CA THR A 48 15.40 7.15 -16.30
C THR A 48 14.78 8.13 -15.32
N GLY A 49 15.61 8.68 -14.42
CA GLY A 49 15.32 9.97 -13.80
C GLY A 49 14.79 9.91 -12.38
N GLU A 50 15.63 10.39 -11.48
CA GLU A 50 15.24 11.11 -10.27
C GLU A 50 14.01 12.01 -10.50
N ALA A 51 13.06 11.98 -9.57
CA ALA A 51 12.15 13.08 -9.26
C ALA A 51 11.65 12.81 -7.83
N GLU A 52 12.20 13.45 -6.79
CA GLU A 52 11.81 14.79 -6.35
C GLU A 52 10.36 14.74 -5.83
N LYS A 53 10.09 14.75 -4.52
CA LYS A 53 10.49 15.71 -3.50
C LYS A 53 10.18 15.15 -2.10
#